data_AF-A0A834TG43-F1
#
_entry.id   AF-A0A834TG43-F1
#
_cell.length_a   1.000
_cell.length_b   1.000
_cell.length_c   1.000
_cell.angle_alpha   90.00
_cell.angle_beta   90.00
_cell.angle_gamma   90.00
#
_symmetry.space_group_name_H-M   'P 1'
#
loop_
_entity.id
_entity.type
_entity.pdbx_description
1 polymer ?
#
loop_
_entity_poly.entity_id
_entity_poly.type
_entity_poly.pdbx_seq_one_letter_code
_entity_poly.pdbx_strand_id
1 'polypeptide(L)' 'MALLQLMVEEGLVPSAGWEMRRKLIIYELK' A
#
# COMPACT_ATOMS: atom_id res chain seq x y z
N MET A 1 17.21 5.09 7.96
CA MET A 1 15.81 5.04 7.50
C MET A 1 15.44 6.35 6.83
N ALA A 2 14.63 6.32 5.76
CA ALA A 2 14.11 7.51 5.09
C ALA A 2 12.71 7.87 5.63
N LEU A 3 12.35 9.16 5.69
CA LEU A 3 11.05 9.65 6.17
C LEU A 3 9.85 8.93 5.54
N LEU A 4 9.92 8.67 4.23
CA LEU A 4 8.90 7.94 3.49
C LEU A 4 8.68 6.52 4.04
N GLN A 5 9.75 5.85 4.46
CA GLN A 5 9.67 4.49 5.00
C GLN A 5 8.96 4.49 6.35
N LEU A 6 9.24 5.47 7.20
CA LEU A 6 8.54 5.65 8.48
C LEU A 6 7.05 5.93 8.26
N MET A 7 6.69 6.77 7.29
CA MET A 7 5.27 7.04 6.98
C MET A 7 4.53 5.79 6.46
N VAL A 8 5.22 4.89 5.76
CA VAL A 8 4.66 3.60 5.33
C VAL A 8 4.50 2.65 6.52
N GLU A 9 5.46 2.61 7.43
CA GLU A 9 5.42 1.79 8.65
C GLU A 9 4.31 2.23 9.62
N GLU A 10 4.11 3.54 9.80
CA GLU A 10 3.04 4.14 10.59
C GLU A 10 1.67 4.09 9.90
N GLY A 11 1.58 3.51 8.69
CA GLY A 11 0.33 3.38 7.94
C GLY A 11 -0.24 4.70 7.40
N LEU A 12 0.53 5.79 7.45
CA LEU A 12 0.14 7.11 6.95
C LEU A 12 0.17 7.18 5.43
N VAL A 13 1.04 6.40 4.79
CA VAL A 13 1.15 6.31 3.33
C VAL A 13 1.10 4.84 2.91
N PRO A 14 0.32 4.47 1.90
CA PRO A 14 0.30 3.10 1.43
C PRO A 14 1.64 2.71 0.83
N SER A 15 2.09 1.47 1.08
CA SER A 15 3.28 0.93 0.42
C SER A 15 3.07 0.85 -1.10
N ALA A 16 4.16 0.85 -1.88
CA ALA A 16 4.06 0.75 -3.35
C ALA A 16 3.29 -0.50 -3.83
N GLY A 17 3.32 -1.59 -3.05
CA GLY A 17 2.54 -2.80 -3.33
C GLY A 17 1.05 -2.71 -2.97
N TRP A 18 0.63 -1.69 -2.22
CA TRP A 18 -0.75 -1.52 -1.80
C TRP A 18 -1.67 -1.25 -2.99
N GLU A 19 -1.27 -0.42 -3.96
CA GLU A 19 -2.13 -0.11 -5.09
C GLU A 19 -2.33 -1.34 -6.00
N MET A 20 -1.27 -2.14 -6.20
CA MET A 20 -1.34 -3.40 -6.94
C MET A 20 -2.24 -4.41 -6.22
N ARG A 21 -2.06 -4.59 -4.90
CA ARG A 21 -2.88 -5.48 -4.09
C ARG A 21 -4.34 -5.04 -4.03
N ARG A 22 -4.60 -3.73 -3.91
CA ARG A 22 -5.94 -3.14 -3.94
C ARG A 22 -6.63 -3.43 -5.27
N LYS A 23 -5.94 -3.25 -6.40
CA LYS A 23 -6.48 -3.58 -7.72
C LYS A 23 -6.82 -5.07 -7.82
N LEU A 24 -5.91 -5.96 -7.41
CA LEU A 24 -6.13 -7.41 -7.44
C LEU A 24 -7.39 -7.82 -6.65
N ILE A 25 -7.53 -7.34 -5.41
CA ILE A 25 -8.71 -7.64 -4.57
C ILE A 25 -10.01 -7.17 -5.25
N ILE A 26 -10.00 -5.99 -5.87
CA ILE A 26 -11.18 -5.48 -6.59
C ILE A 26 -11.54 -6.36 -7.79
N TYR A 27 -10.55 -6.94 -8.49
CA TYR A 27 -10.81 -7.87 -9.59
C TYR A 27 -11.31 -9.24 -9.10
N GLU A 28 -10.79 -9.77 -8.00
CA GLU A 28 -11.20 -11.07 -7.43
C GLU A 28 -12.62 -11.06 -6.86
N LEU A 29 -13.17 -9.89 -6.54
CA LEU A 29 -14.53 -9.72 -5.99
C LEU A 29 -15.62 -9.43 -7.05
N LYS A 30 -15.26 -9.39 -8.33
CA LYS A 30 -16.20 -9.23 -9.46
C LYS A 30 -16.60 -10.57 -10.06
#